data_AF-A0A3N5TNS1-F1
#
_entry.id   AF-A0A3N5TNS1-F1
#
_cell.length_a   1.000
_cell.length_b   1.000
_cell.length_c   1.000
_cell.angle_alpha   90.00
_cell.angle_beta   90.00
_cell.angle_gamma   90.00
#
_symmetry.space_group_name_H-M   'P 1'
#
loop_
_entity.id
_entity.type
_entity.pdbx_description
1 polymer ?
#
loop_
_entity_poly.entity_id
_entity_poly.type
_entity_poly.pdbx_seq_one_letter_code
_entity_poly.pdbx_strand_id
1 'polypeptide(L)'
;MTRSSDFQDPELVRKEIAGVNWYHQIDLGDGIVTPGVDDTANRMAPLELPADLRGKSVLDIGAWDGVFSFEAERRGASRVLATDSYCWNGEGWGTKEGFDTARRILGSRVEDFEIDVMDLSPERVGRSTWCCSSACSTTCDTPCSRWSGSRA
;
A
#
# COMPACT_ATOMS: atom_id res chain seq x y z
N MET A 1 3.28 6.77 12.97
CA MET A 1 3.46 5.30 13.03
C MET A 1 4.90 5.05 13.44
N THR A 2 5.14 4.13 14.37
CA THR A 2 6.47 3.82 14.91
C THR A 2 6.80 2.37 14.62
N ARG A 3 8.06 2.10 14.33
CA ARG A 3 8.57 0.78 13.97
C ARG A 3 8.25 -0.27 15.03
N SER A 4 8.07 -1.53 14.62
CA SER A 4 7.82 -2.66 15.51
C SER A 4 8.95 -2.84 16.52
N SER A 5 8.63 -3.36 17.71
CA SER A 5 9.60 -3.65 18.78
C SER A 5 10.72 -4.58 18.34
N ASP A 6 10.46 -5.44 17.35
CA ASP A 6 11.43 -6.42 16.85
C ASP A 6 12.46 -5.80 15.89
N PHE A 7 12.22 -4.55 15.46
CA PHE A 7 13.03 -3.86 14.44
C PHE A 7 13.61 -2.53 14.95
N GLN A 8 13.85 -2.40 16.25
CA GLN A 8 14.44 -1.18 16.82
C GLN A 8 15.89 -0.94 16.39
N ASP A 9 16.62 -1.99 16.00
CA ASP A 9 17.99 -1.89 15.49
C ASP A 9 18.01 -1.47 14.00
N PRO A 10 18.53 -0.27 13.67
CA PRO A 10 18.62 0.21 12.29
C PRO A 10 19.42 -0.71 11.37
N GLU A 11 20.45 -1.40 11.86
CA GLU A 11 21.29 -2.28 11.03
C GLU A 11 20.56 -3.56 10.66
N LEU A 12 19.75 -4.10 11.57
CA LEU A 12 18.84 -5.21 11.28
C LEU A 12 17.85 -4.83 10.18
N VAL A 13 17.25 -3.63 10.28
CA VAL A 13 16.33 -3.12 9.25
C VAL A 13 17.03 -3.01 7.90
N ARG A 14 18.24 -2.43 7.86
CA ARG A 14 19.03 -2.33 6.61
C ARG A 14 19.33 -3.69 6.00
N LYS A 15 19.62 -4.70 6.83
CA LYS A 15 19.88 -6.06 6.38
C LYS A 15 18.63 -6.71 5.79
N GLU A 16 17.48 -6.55 6.43
CA GLU A 16 16.20 -7.11 5.94
C GLU A 16 15.80 -6.50 4.60
N ILE A 17 15.93 -5.18 4.44
CA ILE A 17 15.54 -4.53 3.17
C ILE A 17 16.54 -4.79 2.03
N ALA A 18 17.82 -5.08 2.34
CA ALA A 18 18.83 -5.32 1.31
C ALA A 18 18.61 -6.62 0.51
N GLY A 19 17.86 -7.58 1.07
CA GLY A 19 17.55 -8.86 0.42
C GLY A 19 16.33 -8.83 -0.49
N VAL A 20 15.63 -7.70 -0.59
CA VAL A 20 14.31 -7.60 -1.23
C VAL A 20 14.40 -6.69 -2.45
N ASN A 21 13.71 -7.08 -3.53
CA ASN A 21 13.64 -6.27 -4.75
C ASN A 21 12.52 -5.23 -4.65
N TRP A 22 12.85 -4.02 -4.20
CA TRP A 22 11.90 -2.93 -4.00
C TRP A 22 11.63 -2.18 -5.30
N TYR A 23 10.35 -1.90 -5.58
CA TYR A 23 10.01 -0.94 -6.60
C TYR A 23 9.86 0.46 -6.00
N HIS A 24 9.14 0.58 -4.90
CA HIS A 24 8.83 1.87 -4.29
C HIS A 24 9.78 2.22 -3.14
N GLN A 25 10.06 3.52 -3.00
CA GLN A 25 10.70 4.08 -1.81
C GLN A 25 9.67 4.28 -0.70
N ILE A 26 9.83 3.52 0.39
CA ILE A 26 8.96 3.55 1.59
C ILE A 26 9.80 4.03 2.77
N ASP A 27 9.30 5.04 3.48
CA ASP A 27 9.85 5.48 4.76
C ASP A 27 9.48 4.47 5.86
N LEU A 28 10.49 3.79 6.39
CA LEU A 28 10.38 2.81 7.47
C LEU A 28 10.61 3.44 8.87
N GLY A 29 10.67 4.77 8.95
CA GLY A 29 10.97 5.56 10.14
C GLY A 29 12.48 5.77 10.35
N ASP A 30 12.85 6.61 11.33
CA ASP A 30 14.23 7.00 11.70
C ASP A 30 15.18 7.28 10.52
N GLY A 31 14.64 7.82 9.42
CA GLY A 31 15.41 8.15 8.22
C GLY A 31 15.85 6.93 7.39
N ILE A 32 15.29 5.74 7.63
CA ILE A 32 15.53 4.55 6.80
C ILE A 32 14.46 4.49 5.71
N VAL A 33 14.90 4.55 4.46
CA VAL A 33 14.04 4.42 3.28
C VAL A 33 14.46 3.19 2.49
N THR A 34 13.50 2.43 1.97
CA THR A 34 13.78 1.27 1.12
C THR A 34 14.50 1.69 -0.17
N PRO A 35 15.41 0.87 -0.72
CA PRO A 35 16.16 1.18 -1.93
C PRO A 35 15.32 0.97 -3.22
N GLY A 36 14.10 1.52 -3.25
CA GLY A 36 13.22 1.46 -4.43
C GLY A 36 13.71 2.34 -5.57
N VAL A 37 13.37 1.94 -6.81
CA VAL A 37 13.68 2.66 -8.06
C VAL A 37 12.72 3.81 -8.33
N ASP A 38 11.50 3.74 -7.82
CA ASP A 38 10.48 4.77 -7.99
C ASP A 38 10.44 5.69 -6.77
N ASP A 39 10.55 7.01 -7.02
CA ASP A 39 10.36 8.06 -6.03
C ASP A 39 8.85 8.30 -5.83
N THR A 40 8.20 7.28 -5.31
CA THR A 40 6.76 7.21 -5.16
C THR A 40 6.25 8.24 -4.17
N ALA A 41 7.07 8.60 -3.18
CA ALA A 41 6.78 9.69 -2.25
C ALA A 41 6.46 11.00 -3.01
N ASN A 42 7.17 11.28 -4.11
CA ASN A 42 6.87 12.42 -4.98
C ASN A 42 5.70 12.17 -5.95
N ARG A 43 5.39 10.92 -6.29
CA ARG A 43 4.25 10.53 -7.14
C ARG A 43 2.93 10.35 -6.39
N MET A 44 2.91 10.49 -5.06
CA MET A 44 1.68 10.50 -4.26
C MET A 44 0.93 11.83 -4.29
N ALA A 45 1.56 12.94 -4.68
CA ALA A 45 0.92 14.25 -4.72
C ALA A 45 -0.35 14.31 -5.61
N PRO A 46 -0.40 13.67 -6.79
CA PRO A 46 -1.61 13.57 -7.61
C PRO A 46 -2.73 12.70 -7.03
N LEU A 47 -2.45 11.82 -6.06
CA LEU A 47 -3.47 10.92 -5.51
C LEU A 47 -4.48 11.66 -4.61
N GLU A 48 -4.25 12.94 -4.31
CA GLU A 48 -5.14 13.81 -3.50
C GLU A 48 -5.67 13.13 -2.23
N LEU A 49 -4.82 12.31 -1.61
CA LEU A 49 -5.19 11.59 -0.41
C LEU A 49 -5.61 12.58 0.67
N PRO A 50 -6.78 12.37 1.31
CA PRO A 50 -7.18 13.16 2.46
C PRO A 50 -6.08 13.16 3.52
N ALA A 51 -5.78 14.32 4.09
CA ALA A 51 -4.78 14.44 5.15
C ALA A 51 -5.19 13.66 6.42
N ASP A 52 -6.49 13.40 6.58
CA ASP A 52 -7.07 12.67 7.70
C ASP A 52 -8.00 11.56 7.18
N LEU A 53 -7.68 10.31 7.52
CA LEU A 53 -8.46 9.13 7.18
C LEU A 53 -9.09 8.49 8.43
N ARG A 54 -9.10 9.17 9.59
CA ARG A 54 -9.68 8.64 10.82
C ARG A 54 -11.14 8.22 10.65
N GLY A 55 -11.43 7.01 11.14
CA GLY A 55 -12.75 6.40 11.06
C GLY A 55 -13.16 5.90 9.68
N LYS A 56 -12.26 5.98 8.68
CA LYS A 56 -12.50 5.45 7.33
C LYS A 56 -11.91 4.06 7.18
N SER A 57 -12.64 3.20 6.49
CA SER A 57 -12.10 1.98 5.89
C SER A 57 -11.57 2.28 4.49
N VAL A 58 -10.37 1.78 4.19
CA VAL A 58 -9.63 2.05 2.96
C VAL A 58 -9.38 0.72 2.22
N LEU A 59 -9.63 0.71 0.91
CA LEU A 59 -9.22 -0.36 0.00
C LEU A 59 -8.11 0.18 -0.93
N ASP A 60 -6.98 -0.49 -0.94
CA ASP A 60 -5.83 -0.21 -1.82
C ASP A 60 -5.75 -1.30 -2.90
N ILE A 61 -5.76 -0.89 -4.16
CA ILE A 61 -5.88 -1.77 -5.34
C ILE A 61 -4.62 -1.62 -6.19
N GLY A 62 -3.91 -2.73 -6.35
CA GLY A 62 -2.56 -2.74 -6.90
C GLY A 62 -1.57 -2.23 -5.86
N ALA A 63 -1.56 -2.84 -4.67
CA ALA A 63 -0.78 -2.37 -3.54
C ALA A 63 0.75 -2.49 -3.74
N TRP A 64 1.24 -3.40 -4.59
CA TRP A 64 2.67 -3.67 -4.81
C TRP A 64 3.42 -3.83 -3.47
N ASP A 65 4.31 -2.88 -3.13
CA ASP A 65 5.10 -2.83 -1.89
C ASP A 65 4.33 -2.21 -0.70
N GLY A 66 3.15 -1.63 -0.91
CA GLY A 66 2.25 -1.14 0.15
C GLY A 66 2.40 0.33 0.54
N VAL A 67 3.10 1.17 -0.22
CA VAL A 67 3.33 2.61 0.07
C VAL A 67 2.04 3.31 0.50
N PHE A 68 0.99 3.15 -0.31
CA PHE A 68 -0.30 3.78 -0.07
C PHE A 68 -0.98 3.20 1.17
N SER A 69 -1.02 1.87 1.26
CA SER A 69 -1.61 1.16 2.40
C SER A 69 -1.03 1.61 3.74
N PHE A 70 0.30 1.70 3.84
CA PHE A 70 0.97 2.14 5.07
C PHE A 70 0.74 3.63 5.36
N GLU A 71 0.71 4.49 4.33
CA GLU A 71 0.39 5.91 4.51
C GLU A 71 -1.08 6.10 4.94
N ALA A 72 -2.01 5.30 4.42
CA ALA A 72 -3.41 5.34 4.82
C ALA A 72 -3.58 4.96 6.31
N GLU A 73 -2.88 3.92 6.76
CA GLU A 73 -2.82 3.58 8.18
C GLU A 73 -2.17 4.70 9.01
N ARG A 74 -1.07 5.30 8.52
CA ARG A 74 -0.40 6.42 9.20
C ARG A 74 -1.31 7.63 9.37
N ARG A 75 -2.21 7.89 8.41
CA ARG A 75 -3.24 8.94 8.44
C ARG A 75 -4.47 8.59 9.29
N GLY A 76 -4.44 7.43 9.96
CA GLY A 76 -5.42 7.05 10.96
C GLY A 76 -6.61 6.25 10.44
N ALA A 77 -6.55 5.70 9.22
CA ALA A 77 -7.58 4.79 8.72
C ALA A 77 -7.88 3.69 9.76
N SER A 78 -9.16 3.43 10.01
CA SER A 78 -9.60 2.44 10.99
C SER A 78 -9.42 1.00 10.49
N ARG A 79 -9.38 0.83 9.16
CA ARG A 79 -9.08 -0.42 8.47
C ARG A 79 -8.47 -0.11 7.12
N VAL A 80 -7.46 -0.85 6.72
CA VAL A 80 -6.86 -0.78 5.38
C VAL A 80 -6.74 -2.21 4.84
N LEU A 81 -7.27 -2.43 3.64
CA LEU A 81 -7.13 -3.69 2.90
C LEU A 81 -6.32 -3.43 1.63
N ALA A 82 -5.15 -4.03 1.54
CA ALA A 82 -4.29 -4.07 0.38
C ALA A 82 -4.66 -5.24 -0.53
N THR A 83 -4.82 -4.99 -1.82
CA THR A 83 -5.11 -6.03 -2.81
C THR A 83 -4.16 -5.94 -3.98
N ASP A 84 -3.55 -7.07 -4.35
CA ASP A 84 -2.72 -7.20 -5.53
C ASP A 84 -2.62 -8.69 -5.92
N SER A 85 -2.88 -9.02 -7.18
CA SER A 85 -2.62 -10.36 -7.73
C SER A 85 -1.41 -10.41 -8.65
N TYR A 86 -1.09 -9.30 -9.33
CA TYR A 86 -0.13 -9.27 -10.42
C TYR A 86 1.30 -9.16 -9.90
N CYS A 87 1.53 -8.24 -8.96
CA CYS A 87 2.86 -8.03 -8.37
C CYS A 87 3.18 -9.05 -7.28
N TRP A 88 2.18 -9.62 -6.61
CA TRP A 88 2.43 -10.61 -5.56
C TRP A 88 2.76 -12.00 -6.09
N ASN A 89 2.26 -12.36 -7.27
CA ASN A 89 2.56 -13.63 -7.94
C ASN A 89 3.85 -13.62 -8.78
N GLY A 90 4.61 -12.51 -8.78
CA GLY A 90 5.90 -12.43 -9.45
C GLY A 90 5.85 -12.22 -10.97
N GLU A 91 4.68 -11.94 -11.54
CA GLU A 91 4.55 -11.53 -12.95
C GLU A 91 4.89 -10.04 -13.15
N GLY A 92 4.95 -9.27 -12.06
CA GLY A 92 5.35 -7.87 -12.02
C GLY A 92 6.85 -7.64 -11.72
N TRP A 93 7.16 -6.48 -11.14
CA TRP A 93 8.54 -6.07 -10.83
C TRP A 93 9.12 -6.78 -9.59
N GLY A 94 8.26 -7.17 -8.65
CA GLY A 94 8.65 -7.72 -7.37
C GLY A 94 7.82 -8.95 -7.01
N THR A 95 7.97 -9.36 -5.75
CA THR A 95 7.14 -10.36 -5.09
C THR A 95 6.42 -9.70 -3.92
N LYS A 96 5.54 -10.43 -3.25
CA LYS A 96 4.93 -9.99 -1.99
C LYS A 96 5.93 -9.71 -0.85
N GLU A 97 7.20 -10.13 -0.99
CA GLU A 97 8.23 -9.98 0.03
C GLU A 97 8.50 -8.52 0.41
N GLY A 98 8.36 -7.58 -0.54
CA GLY A 98 8.44 -6.13 -0.27
C GLY A 98 7.37 -5.68 0.70
N PHE A 99 6.10 -5.96 0.37
CA PHE A 99 4.96 -5.66 1.22
C PHE A 99 5.08 -6.31 2.60
N ASP A 100 5.38 -7.60 2.66
CA ASP A 100 5.46 -8.34 3.91
C ASP A 100 6.62 -7.85 4.80
N THR A 101 7.76 -7.51 4.21
CA THR A 101 8.91 -6.97 4.94
C THR A 101 8.62 -5.59 5.50
N ALA A 102 8.05 -4.69 4.70
CA ALA A 102 7.64 -3.36 5.17
C ALA A 102 6.58 -3.47 6.28
N ARG A 103 5.58 -4.34 6.12
CA ARG A 103 4.54 -4.59 7.13
C ARG A 103 5.12 -5.04 8.46
N ARG A 104 6.04 -6.01 8.46
CA ARG A 104 6.73 -6.51 9.67
C ARG A 104 7.53 -5.40 10.35
N ILE A 105 8.33 -4.67 9.59
CA ILE A 105 9.19 -3.59 10.12
C ILE A 105 8.33 -2.49 10.73
N LEU A 106 7.28 -2.06 10.03
CA LEU A 106 6.38 -1.00 10.50
C LEU A 106 5.43 -1.45 11.63
N GLY A 107 5.34 -2.76 11.90
CA GLY A 107 4.32 -3.30 12.83
C GLY A 107 2.90 -2.98 12.38
N SER A 108 2.69 -2.95 11.05
CA SER A 108 1.46 -2.50 10.42
C SER A 108 0.32 -3.51 10.61
N ARG A 109 -0.91 -3.01 10.73
CA ARG A 109 -2.14 -3.81 10.80
C ARG A 109 -2.89 -3.85 9.46
N VAL A 110 -2.27 -3.37 8.38
CA VAL A 110 -2.83 -3.48 7.04
C VAL A 110 -3.10 -4.95 6.72
N GLU A 111 -4.34 -5.22 6.33
CA GLU A 111 -4.77 -6.53 5.84
C GLU A 111 -4.38 -6.68 4.38
N ASP A 112 -4.06 -7.90 3.96
CA ASP A 112 -3.74 -8.24 2.57
C ASP A 112 -4.72 -9.27 2.01
N PHE A 113 -5.14 -9.08 0.77
CA PHE A 113 -5.99 -10.05 0.08
C PHE A 113 -5.60 -10.14 -1.39
N GLU A 114 -5.10 -11.31 -1.78
CA GLU A 114 -4.70 -11.58 -3.15
C GLU A 114 -5.95 -11.82 -4.00
N ILE A 115 -6.25 -10.87 -4.88
CA ILE A 115 -7.41 -10.91 -5.77
C ILE A 115 -7.11 -10.10 -7.02
N ASP A 116 -7.54 -10.62 -8.18
CA ASP A 116 -7.43 -9.89 -9.43
C ASP A 116 -8.36 -8.68 -9.44
N VAL A 117 -7.90 -7.57 -10.03
CA VAL A 117 -8.66 -6.33 -10.12
C VAL A 117 -10.00 -6.55 -10.84
N MET A 118 -10.04 -7.44 -11.83
CA MET A 118 -11.24 -7.79 -12.59
C MET A 118 -12.26 -8.57 -11.76
N ASP A 119 -11.80 -9.15 -10.65
CA ASP A 119 -12.53 -10.02 -9.76
C ASP A 119 -13.01 -9.32 -8.48
N LEU A 120 -12.66 -8.04 -8.32
CA LEU A 120 -13.02 -7.21 -7.18
C LEU A 120 -14.52 -6.99 -7.10
N SER A 121 -15.11 -7.36 -5.97
CA SER A 121 -16.51 -7.06 -5.66
C SER A 121 -16.68 -6.73 -4.17
N PRO A 122 -17.65 -5.89 -3.78
CA PRO A 122 -17.90 -5.55 -2.37
C PRO A 122 -18.16 -6.78 -1.48
N GLU A 123 -18.68 -7.86 -2.04
CA GLU A 123 -18.92 -9.12 -1.33
C GLU A 123 -17.60 -9.84 -0.98
N ARG A 124 -16.56 -9.70 -1.81
CA ARG A 124 -15.27 -10.38 -1.64
C ARG A 124 -14.30 -9.56 -0.79
N VAL A 125 -14.26 -8.24 -0.97
CA VAL A 125 -13.29 -7.35 -0.28
C VAL A 125 -13.90 -6.56 0.88
N GLY A 126 -15.22 -6.65 1.05
CA GLY A 126 -15.98 -5.85 2.00
C GLY A 126 -16.26 -4.42 1.48
N ARG A 127 -17.16 -3.71 2.14
CA ARG A 127 -17.44 -2.30 1.82
C ARG A 127 -16.37 -1.41 2.47
N SER A 128 -15.63 -0.70 1.63
CA SER A 128 -14.71 0.36 2.06
C SER A 128 -15.33 1.73 1.84
N THR A 129 -14.97 2.71 2.66
CA THR A 129 -15.42 4.10 2.49
C THR A 129 -14.52 4.91 1.55
N TRP A 130 -13.27 4.47 1.38
CA TRP A 130 -12.28 5.08 0.50
C TRP A 130 -11.55 4.01 -0.30
N CYS A 131 -11.31 4.27 -1.57
CA CYS A 131 -10.67 3.35 -2.48
C CYS A 131 -9.56 4.08 -3.23
N CYS A 132 -8.39 3.46 -3.34
CA CYS A 132 -7.28 3.99 -4.10
C CYS A 132 -6.66 2.95 -5.01
N SER A 133 -6.20 3.42 -6.16
CA SER A 133 -5.31 2.71 -7.07
C SER A 133 -4.21 3.68 -7.51
N SER A 134 -3.18 3.15 -8.18
CA SER A 134 -2.11 3.96 -8.78
C SER A 134 -2.60 5.03 -9.77
N ALA A 135 -3.86 4.96 -10.23
CA ALA A 135 -4.47 5.90 -11.16
C ALA A 135 -5.46 6.90 -10.52
N CYS A 136 -6.03 6.61 -9.35
CA CYS A 136 -7.07 7.46 -8.75
C CYS A 136 -7.30 7.14 -7.26
N SER A 137 -7.69 8.14 -6.46
CA SER A 137 -8.27 7.91 -5.13
C SER A 137 -9.65 8.58 -5.01
N THR A 138 -10.64 7.86 -4.49
CA THR A 138 -12.03 8.34 -4.41
C THR A 138 -12.85 7.60 -3.35
N THR A 139 -14.06 8.07 -3.03
CA THR A 139 -15.00 7.33 -2.18
C THR A 139 -15.52 6.09 -2.92
N CYS A 140 -15.56 4.93 -2.26
CA CYS A 140 -15.97 3.69 -2.93
C CYS A 140 -17.47 3.64 -3.29
N ASP A 141 -18.29 4.57 -2.77
CA ASP A 141 -19.69 4.74 -3.22
C ASP A 141 -19.79 5.45 -4.59
N THR A 142 -18.66 5.92 -5.14
CA THR A 142 -18.60 6.46 -6.50
C THR A 142 -18.67 5.31 -7.51
N PRO A 143 -19.55 5.36 -8.53
CA PRO A 143 -19.71 4.29 -9.50
C PRO A 143 -18.37 3.84 -10.11
N CYS A 144 -18.15 2.52 -10.18
CA CYS A 144 -16.97 1.87 -10.73
C CYS A 144 -16.64 2.29 -12.19
N SER A 145 -17.59 2.94 -12.90
CA SER A 145 -17.39 3.50 -14.24
C SER A 145 -16.32 4.60 -14.33
N ARG A 146 -15.86 5.16 -13.20
CA ARG A 146 -14.71 6.10 -13.17
C ARG A 146 -13.35 5.40 -13.02
N TRP A 147 -13.36 4.08 -12.83
CA TRP A 147 -12.18 3.27 -12.51
C TRP A 147 -11.63 2.56 -13.74
N SER A 148 -12.49 2.30 -14.73
CA SER A 148 -12.09 1.87 -16.07
C SER A 148 -11.53 3.06 -16.86
N GLY A 149 -10.23 3.29 -16.69
CA GLY A 149 -9.34 3.99 -17.62
C GLY A 149 -9.91 5.20 -18.39
N SER A 150 -9.43 6.38 -18.05
CA SER A 150 -9.25 7.43 -19.05
C SER A 150 -8.18 6.97 -20.07
N ARG A 151 -8.59 6.11 -21.02
CA ARG A 151 -8.01 6.16 -22.36
C ARG A 151 -8.66 7.36 -23.05
N ALA A 152 -7.92 8.46 -23.11
CA ALA A 152 -8.03 9.34 -24.26
C ALA A 152 -7.22 8.71 -25.40
#